data_AF-A0A7C4CVL5-F1
#
_entry.id   AF-A0A7C4CVL5-F1
#
_cell.length_a   1.000
_cell.length_b   1.000
_cell.length_c   1.000
_cell.angle_alpha   90.00
_cell.angle_beta   90.00
_cell.angle_gamma   90.00
#
_symmetry.space_group_name_H-M   'P 1'
#
loop_
_entity.id
_entity.type
_entity.pdbx_description
1 polymer ?
#
loop_
_entity_poly.entity_id
_entity_poly.type
_entity_poly.pdbx_seq_one_letter_code
_entity_poly.pdbx_strand_id
1 'polypeptide(L)'
;MGNIVDIAKRWEGGESVGEKLKKAFAKKEPIKYKLLMANYKIKGLVSRIGIQLERMKERDRVLFERVVDALISKDTTRATMLANEIAEIRKAVKQLTVVQIALEQISMRIETVVLMGEAFVQLAPVIGVVRELRGLVRGIMPEFSY
;
A
#
# COMPACT_ATOMS: atom_id res chain seq x y z
N MET A 1 18.91 8.40 -21.71
CA MET A 1 19.59 9.14 -20.61
C MET A 1 18.71 10.21 -19.94
N GLY A 2 17.57 10.65 -20.52
CA GLY A 2 16.61 11.53 -19.81
C GLY A 2 15.87 10.87 -18.64
N ASN A 3 15.56 9.58 -18.77
CA ASN A 3 14.63 8.89 -17.87
C ASN A 3 14.92 8.99 -16.37
N ILE A 4 16.17 8.96 -15.89
CA ILE A 4 16.47 8.94 -14.44
C ILE A 4 16.27 10.33 -13.82
N VAL A 5 16.77 11.37 -14.48
CA VAL A 5 16.58 12.77 -14.06
C VAL A 5 15.11 13.15 -14.18
N ASP A 6 14.43 12.67 -15.22
CA ASP A 6 13.00 12.87 -15.41
C ASP A 6 12.15 12.16 -14.33
N ILE A 7 12.58 10.99 -13.84
CA ILE A 7 11.94 10.29 -12.72
C ILE A 7 12.08 11.09 -11.42
N ALA A 8 13.27 11.56 -11.07
CA ALA A 8 13.48 12.40 -9.88
C ALA A 8 12.63 13.69 -9.94
N LYS A 9 12.59 14.34 -11.10
CA LYS A 9 11.76 15.54 -11.33
C LYS A 9 10.27 15.27 -11.18
N ARG A 10 9.75 14.15 -11.72
CA ARG A 10 8.34 13.75 -11.57
C ARG A 10 7.99 13.29 -10.16
N TRP A 11 8.98 12.84 -9.39
CA TRP A 11 8.83 12.42 -8.00
C TRP A 11 8.67 13.62 -7.05
N GLU A 12 9.48 14.68 -7.24
CA GLU A 12 9.47 15.90 -6.42
C GLU A 12 8.60 17.04 -6.96
N GLY A 13 8.24 17.02 -8.25
CA GLY A 13 7.35 18.02 -8.87
C GLY A 13 8.05 19.17 -9.61
N GLY A 14 9.25 18.98 -10.16
CA GLY A 14 10.01 20.01 -10.90
C GLY A 14 9.72 20.09 -12.41
N GLU A 15 9.65 21.31 -12.97
CA GLU A 15 9.27 21.59 -14.37
C GLU A 15 10.37 21.27 -15.41
N SER A 16 9.98 20.73 -16.57
CA SER A 16 10.77 20.67 -17.79
C SER A 16 10.50 21.88 -18.70
N VAL A 17 11.51 22.32 -19.47
CA VAL A 17 11.42 23.50 -20.35
C VAL A 17 10.29 23.40 -21.39
N GLY A 18 9.90 22.18 -21.78
CA GLY A 18 8.76 21.93 -22.67
C GLY A 18 7.37 22.00 -22.01
N GLU A 19 7.29 22.06 -20.68
CA GLU A 19 6.01 22.02 -19.95
C GLU A 19 5.30 23.37 -19.85
N LYS A 20 5.95 24.51 -20.12
CA LYS A 20 5.27 25.81 -20.14
C LYS A 20 4.07 25.84 -21.11
N LEU A 21 4.10 25.07 -22.19
CA LEU A 21 3.02 24.98 -23.19
C LEU A 21 1.92 23.95 -22.84
N LYS A 22 2.12 23.08 -21.84
CA LYS A 22 1.15 22.03 -21.43
C LYS A 22 0.45 22.33 -20.10
N LYS A 23 0.71 23.51 -19.53
CA LYS A 23 0.27 23.95 -18.18
C LYS A 23 -1.23 24.18 -18.00
N ALA A 24 -2.05 24.14 -19.06
CA ALA A 24 -3.50 24.30 -18.92
C ALA A 24 -4.25 23.00 -18.53
N PHE A 25 -3.64 21.81 -18.69
CA PHE A 25 -4.37 20.53 -18.53
C PHE A 25 -3.71 19.47 -17.64
N ALA A 26 -2.51 19.70 -17.09
CA ALA A 26 -1.75 18.63 -16.44
C ALA A 26 -1.00 19.04 -15.17
N LYS A 27 -1.66 19.69 -14.21
CA LYS A 27 -1.17 19.74 -12.82
C LYS A 27 -1.33 18.35 -12.18
N LYS A 28 -0.60 17.35 -12.70
CA LYS A 28 -0.54 16.00 -12.12
C LYS A 28 0.21 16.13 -10.80
N GLU A 29 -0.50 15.95 -9.68
CA GLU A 29 0.13 15.90 -8.35
C GLU A 29 1.33 14.92 -8.36
N PRO A 30 2.42 15.24 -7.63
CA PRO A 30 3.61 14.40 -7.57
C PRO A 30 3.27 12.95 -7.19
N ILE A 31 4.01 12.00 -7.76
CA ILE A 31 3.75 10.56 -7.56
C ILE A 31 3.82 10.21 -6.06
N LYS A 32 4.78 10.80 -5.35
CA LYS A 32 4.93 10.67 -3.89
C LYS A 32 3.64 11.01 -3.15
N TYR A 33 3.03 12.15 -3.46
CA TYR A 33 1.80 12.59 -2.80
C TYR A 33 0.65 11.59 -3.02
N LYS A 34 0.48 11.10 -4.25
CA LYS A 34 -0.56 10.11 -4.58
C LYS A 34 -0.37 8.80 -3.82
N LEU A 35 0.86 8.33 -3.72
CA LEU A 35 1.21 7.13 -2.95
C LEU A 35 0.92 7.31 -1.46
N LEU A 36 1.30 8.45 -0.87
CA LEU A 36 1.03 8.75 0.55
C LEU A 36 -0.48 8.84 0.83
N MET A 37 -1.24 9.51 -0.04
CA MET A 37 -2.70 9.60 0.08
C MET A 37 -3.38 8.23 -0.07
N ALA A 38 -2.90 7.40 -0.98
CA ALA A 38 -3.38 6.02 -1.11
C ALA A 38 -3.07 5.20 0.15
N ASN A 39 -1.85 5.33 0.70
CA ASN A 39 -1.45 4.64 1.91
C ASN A 39 -2.32 5.04 3.12
N TYR A 40 -2.60 6.34 3.27
CA TYR A 40 -3.49 6.84 4.31
C TYR A 40 -4.89 6.23 4.22
N LYS A 41 -5.47 6.18 3.01
CA LYS A 41 -6.79 5.56 2.78
C LYS A 41 -6.78 4.08 3.11
N ILE A 42 -5.73 3.35 2.71
CA ILE A 42 -5.57 1.92 2.99
C ILE A 42 -5.50 1.67 4.50
N LYS A 43 -4.67 2.42 5.25
CA LYS A 43 -4.60 2.31 6.71
C LYS A 43 -5.94 2.58 7.38
N GLY A 44 -6.70 3.55 6.89
CA GLY A 44 -8.07 3.81 7.35
C GLY A 44 -9.04 2.65 7.06
N LEU A 45 -8.88 1.93 5.95
CA LEU A 45 -9.67 0.72 5.66
C LEU A 45 -9.27 -0.44 6.58
N VAL A 46 -7.98 -0.68 6.79
CA VAL A 46 -7.47 -1.71 7.72
C VAL A 46 -8.05 -1.51 9.12
N SER A 47 -8.02 -0.28 9.64
CA SER A 47 -8.61 0.05 10.95
C SER A 47 -10.10 -0.25 11.02
N ARG A 48 -10.87 0.14 9.99
CA ARG A 48 -12.32 -0.14 9.93
C ARG A 48 -12.62 -1.63 9.86
N ILE A 49 -11.85 -2.39 9.08
CA ILE A 49 -11.99 -3.86 9.02
C ILE A 49 -11.68 -4.47 10.39
N GLY A 50 -10.64 -4.00 11.08
CA GLY A 50 -10.32 -4.44 12.44
C GLY A 50 -11.49 -4.26 13.42
N ILE A 51 -12.11 -3.09 13.43
CA ILE A 51 -13.32 -2.83 14.27
C ILE A 51 -14.47 -3.78 13.90
N GLN A 52 -14.70 -4.00 12.61
CA GLN A 52 -15.76 -4.90 12.15
C GLN A 52 -15.50 -6.36 12.53
N LEU A 53 -14.25 -6.82 12.44
CA LEU A 53 -13.84 -8.16 12.85
C LEU A 53 -14.11 -8.40 14.34
N GLU A 54 -13.77 -7.44 15.21
CA GLU A 54 -14.05 -7.56 16.64
C GLU A 54 -15.56 -7.61 16.94
N ARG A 55 -16.36 -6.79 16.25
CA ARG A 55 -17.83 -6.86 16.35
C ARG A 55 -18.39 -8.21 15.91
N MET A 56 -17.85 -8.80 14.85
CA MET A 56 -18.26 -10.12 14.36
C MET A 56 -17.89 -11.23 15.34
N LYS A 57 -16.70 -11.16 15.96
CA LYS A 57 -16.29 -12.11 17.01
C LYS A 57 -17.19 -12.02 18.25
N GLU A 58 -17.56 -10.81 18.65
CA GLU A 58 -18.47 -10.64 19.79
C GLU A 58 -19.86 -11.18 19.47
N ARG A 59 -20.36 -10.91 18.26
CA ARG A 59 -21.63 -11.49 17.81
C ARG A 59 -21.60 -13.03 17.75
N ASP A 60 -20.48 -13.63 17.32
CA ASP A 60 -20.27 -15.09 17.35
C ASP A 60 -20.45 -15.64 18.77
N ARG A 61 -19.83 -15.01 19.77
CA ARG A 61 -19.94 -15.41 21.19
C ARG A 61 -21.37 -15.33 21.70
N VAL A 62 -22.05 -14.19 21.47
CA VAL A 62 -23.44 -14.00 21.91
C VAL A 62 -24.37 -15.02 21.25
N LEU A 63 -24.19 -15.32 19.96
CA LEU A 63 -24.99 -16.34 19.28
C LEU A 63 -24.68 -17.74 19.81
N PHE A 64 -23.43 -18.02 20.16
CA PHE A 64 -23.04 -19.29 20.74
C PHE A 64 -23.72 -19.54 22.09
N GLU A 65 -23.76 -18.54 22.98
CA GLU A 65 -24.51 -18.63 24.23
C GLU A 65 -25.99 -18.94 23.99
N ARG A 66 -26.61 -18.27 23.01
CA ARG A 66 -28.01 -18.51 22.63
C ARG A 66 -28.25 -19.89 22.03
N VAL A 67 -27.25 -20.49 21.37
CA VAL A 67 -27.30 -21.89 20.91
C VAL A 67 -27.35 -22.82 22.13
N VAL A 68 -26.50 -22.59 23.13
CA VAL A 68 -26.48 -23.40 24.37
C VAL A 68 -27.83 -23.33 25.07
N ASP A 69 -28.42 -22.15 25.22
CA ASP A 69 -29.74 -21.97 25.85
C ASP A 69 -30.86 -22.71 25.09
N ALA A 70 -30.83 -22.66 23.75
CA ALA A 70 -31.80 -23.36 22.91
C ALA A 70 -31.66 -24.88 23.04
N LEU A 71 -30.43 -25.39 23.14
CA LEU A 71 -30.16 -26.81 23.37
C LEU A 71 -30.66 -27.28 24.75
N ILE A 72 -30.42 -26.49 25.81
CA ILE A 72 -30.93 -26.79 27.17
C ILE A 72 -32.46 -26.85 27.17
N SER A 73 -33.10 -25.94 26.44
CA SER A 73 -34.55 -25.87 26.28
C SER A 73 -35.12 -26.94 25.34
N LYS A 74 -34.27 -27.83 24.79
CA LYS A 74 -34.60 -28.85 23.79
C LYS A 74 -35.22 -28.28 22.50
N ASP A 75 -34.99 -27.00 22.20
CA ASP A 75 -35.39 -26.35 20.95
C ASP A 75 -34.29 -26.54 19.90
N THR A 76 -34.27 -27.73 19.30
CA THR A 76 -33.27 -28.13 18.32
C THR A 76 -33.36 -27.34 17.01
N THR A 77 -34.57 -26.91 16.64
CA THR A 77 -34.80 -26.07 15.46
C THR A 77 -34.11 -24.73 15.61
N ARG A 78 -34.31 -24.05 16.74
CA ARG A 78 -33.69 -22.76 17.02
C ARG A 78 -32.17 -22.88 17.18
N ALA A 79 -31.69 -23.91 17.86
CA ALA A 79 -30.26 -24.18 17.99
C ALA A 79 -29.59 -24.34 16.61
N THR A 80 -30.21 -25.11 15.71
CA THR A 80 -29.70 -25.34 14.35
C THR A 80 -29.66 -24.04 13.53
N MET A 81 -30.70 -23.22 13.61
CA MET A 81 -30.76 -21.93 12.92
C MET A 81 -29.62 -20.99 13.35
N LEU A 82 -29.41 -20.85 14.67
CA LEU A 82 -28.35 -20.01 15.23
C LEU A 82 -26.95 -20.54 14.90
N ALA A 83 -26.76 -21.87 14.90
CA ALA A 83 -25.50 -22.49 14.50
C ALA A 83 -25.14 -22.18 13.03
N ASN A 84 -26.14 -22.13 12.13
CA ASN A 84 -25.92 -21.73 10.74
C ASN A 84 -25.51 -20.24 10.63
N GLU A 85 -26.10 -19.35 11.44
CA GLU A 85 -25.68 -17.94 11.47
C GLU A 85 -24.22 -17.80 11.93
N ILE A 86 -23.81 -18.56 12.96
CA ILE A 86 -22.42 -18.63 13.43
C ILE A 86 -21.48 -19.08 12.31
N ALA A 87 -21.85 -20.12 11.56
CA ALA A 87 -21.03 -20.63 10.45
C ALA A 87 -20.79 -19.55 9.37
N GLU A 88 -21.81 -18.79 9.00
CA GLU A 88 -21.68 -17.70 8.03
C GLU A 88 -20.88 -16.51 8.60
N ILE A 89 -21.02 -16.19 9.89
CA ILE A 89 -20.17 -15.18 10.55
C ILE A 89 -18.71 -15.58 10.48
N ARG A 90 -18.36 -16.82 10.82
CA ARG A 90 -16.98 -17.32 10.78
C ARG A 90 -16.39 -17.30 9.38
N LYS A 91 -17.20 -17.64 8.37
CA LYS A 91 -16.81 -17.55 6.96
C LYS A 91 -16.50 -16.10 6.56
N ALA A 92 -17.36 -15.15 6.95
CA ALA A 92 -17.14 -13.73 6.68
C ALA A 92 -15.89 -13.19 7.40
N VAL A 93 -15.67 -13.58 8.67
CA VAL A 93 -14.46 -13.26 9.43
C VAL A 93 -13.21 -13.72 8.69
N LYS A 94 -13.17 -14.98 8.24
CA LYS A 94 -12.03 -15.51 7.48
C LYS A 94 -11.75 -14.70 6.21
N GLN A 95 -12.79 -14.37 5.45
CA GLN A 95 -12.65 -13.56 4.23
C GLN A 95 -12.13 -12.15 4.53
N LEU A 96 -12.69 -11.47 5.54
CA LEU A 96 -12.26 -10.13 5.93
C LEU A 96 -10.84 -10.10 6.48
N THR A 97 -10.40 -11.12 7.21
CA THR A 97 -9.01 -11.23 7.67
C THR A 97 -8.03 -11.33 6.49
N VAL A 98 -8.36 -12.11 5.46
CA VAL A 98 -7.53 -12.17 4.23
C VAL A 98 -7.43 -10.80 3.57
N VAL A 99 -8.55 -10.08 3.47
CA VAL A 99 -8.57 -8.72 2.90
C VAL A 99 -7.72 -7.75 3.75
N GLN A 100 -7.82 -7.83 5.08
CA GLN A 100 -7.03 -7.01 6.00
C GLN A 100 -5.53 -7.20 5.75
N ILE A 101 -5.07 -8.45 5.72
CA ILE A 101 -3.66 -8.80 5.50
C ILE A 101 -3.20 -8.30 4.12
N ALA A 102 -4.01 -8.48 3.08
CA ALA A 102 -3.68 -8.01 1.74
C ALA A 102 -3.51 -6.48 1.69
N LEU A 103 -4.39 -5.73 2.37
CA LEU A 103 -4.28 -4.27 2.48
C LEU A 103 -3.04 -3.83 3.25
N GLU A 104 -2.69 -4.51 4.34
CA GLU A 104 -1.45 -4.28 5.09
C GLU A 104 -0.21 -4.53 4.21
N GLN A 105 -0.20 -5.60 3.43
CA GLN A 105 0.87 -5.87 2.48
C GLN A 105 1.02 -4.78 1.41
N ILE A 106 -0.11 -4.27 0.89
CA ILE A 106 -0.08 -3.16 -0.06
C ILE A 106 0.46 -1.89 0.61
N SER A 107 0.04 -1.60 1.85
CA SER A 107 0.57 -0.47 2.65
C SER A 107 2.10 -0.54 2.77
N MET A 108 2.64 -1.70 3.15
CA MET A 108 4.09 -1.91 3.28
C MET A 108 4.83 -1.73 1.94
N ARG A 109 4.25 -2.22 0.83
CA ARG A 109 4.83 -2.03 -0.51
C ARG A 109 4.85 -0.57 -0.92
N ILE A 110 3.79 0.19 -0.62
CA ILE A 110 3.75 1.63 -0.89
C ILE A 110 4.86 2.35 -0.10
N GLU A 111 5.02 2.03 1.19
CA GLU A 111 6.08 2.61 2.03
C GLU A 111 7.47 2.32 1.47
N THR A 112 7.71 1.09 1.02
CA THR A 112 8.97 0.70 0.38
C THR A 112 9.22 1.50 -0.90
N VAL A 113 8.20 1.64 -1.77
CA VAL A 113 8.32 2.43 -3.01
C VAL A 113 8.61 3.90 -2.71
N VAL A 114 7.99 4.46 -1.66
CA VAL A 114 8.26 5.84 -1.22
C VAL A 114 9.70 5.99 -0.76
N LEU A 115 10.19 5.09 0.09
CA LEU A 115 11.57 5.09 0.57
C LEU A 115 12.57 4.97 -0.58
N MET A 116 12.33 4.06 -1.52
CA MET A 116 13.17 3.90 -2.71
C MET A 116 13.19 5.18 -3.55
N GLY A 117 12.03 5.80 -3.79
CA GLY A 117 11.95 7.04 -4.55
C GLY A 117 12.72 8.19 -3.91
N GLU A 118 12.67 8.31 -2.58
CA GLU A 118 13.50 9.27 -1.83
C GLU A 118 14.99 8.97 -1.95
N ALA A 119 15.41 7.71 -1.84
CA ALA A 119 16.80 7.32 -2.06
C ALA A 119 17.27 7.64 -3.49
N PHE A 120 16.42 7.42 -4.49
CA PHE A 120 16.73 7.77 -5.89
C PHE A 120 16.97 9.27 -6.08
N VAL A 121 16.15 10.12 -5.46
CA VAL A 121 16.37 11.57 -5.48
C VAL A 121 17.74 11.93 -4.91
N GLN A 122 18.11 11.33 -3.77
CA GLN A 122 19.39 11.63 -3.11
C GLN A 122 20.60 11.11 -3.89
N LEU A 123 20.47 9.95 -4.55
CA LEU A 123 21.56 9.32 -5.29
C LEU A 123 21.71 9.83 -6.73
N ALA A 124 20.66 10.41 -7.33
CA ALA A 124 20.68 10.87 -8.72
C ALA A 124 21.86 11.82 -9.04
N PRO A 125 22.20 12.82 -8.21
CA PRO A 125 23.35 13.70 -8.46
C PRO A 125 24.69 12.95 -8.40
N VAL A 126 24.85 12.01 -7.47
CA VAL A 126 26.09 11.23 -7.29
C VAL A 126 26.41 10.40 -8.53
N ILE A 127 25.39 9.80 -9.15
CA ILE A 127 25.54 9.06 -10.41
C ILE A 127 26.02 9.99 -11.55
N GLY A 128 25.58 11.25 -11.54
CA GLY A 128 26.05 12.28 -12.49
C GLY A 128 27.55 12.53 -12.34
N VAL A 129 28.00 12.79 -11.12
CA VAL A 129 29.41 13.04 -10.79
C VAL A 129 30.30 11.84 -11.18
N VAL A 130 29.89 10.62 -10.85
CA VAL A 130 30.65 9.40 -11.21
C VAL A 130 30.83 9.25 -12.72
N ARG A 131 29.82 9.64 -13.51
CA ARG A 131 29.92 9.62 -14.99
C ARG A 131 30.86 10.69 -15.53
N GLU A 132 30.81 11.89 -14.98
CA GLU A 132 31.74 12.97 -15.35
C GLU A 132 33.18 12.55 -15.07
N LEU A 133 33.43 12.00 -13.89
CA LEU A 133 34.74 11.46 -13.51
C LEU A 133 35.18 10.32 -14.45
N ARG A 134 34.30 9.40 -14.84
CA ARG A 134 34.62 8.36 -15.82
C ARG A 134 35.00 8.95 -17.19
N GLY A 135 34.33 10.03 -17.60
CA GLY A 135 34.66 10.76 -18.83
C GLY A 135 36.05 11.39 -18.77
N LEU A 136 36.38 12.04 -17.65
CA LEU A 136 37.70 12.62 -17.40
C LEU A 136 38.80 11.56 -17.40
N VAL A 137 38.60 10.44 -16.69
CA VAL A 137 39.56 9.32 -16.65
C VAL A 137 39.79 8.75 -18.04
N ARG A 138 38.74 8.55 -18.86
CA ARG A 138 38.90 8.12 -20.26
C ARG A 138 39.71 9.08 -21.12
N GLY A 139 39.65 10.39 -20.83
CA GLY A 139 40.41 11.40 -21.56
C GLY A 139 41.89 11.46 -21.16
N ILE A 140 42.22 11.11 -19.91
CA ILE A 140 43.59 11.21 -19.37
C ILE A 140 44.33 9.87 -19.43
N MET A 141 43.64 8.76 -19.16
CA MET A 141 44.22 7.42 -19.13
C MET A 141 43.27 6.40 -19.80
N PRO A 142 43.33 6.27 -21.15
CA PRO A 142 42.48 5.36 -21.92
C PRO A 142 42.61 3.89 -21.52
N GLU A 143 43.75 3.49 -20.95
CA GLU A 143 44.08 2.12 -20.54
C GLU A 143 43.23 1.61 -19.37
N PHE A 144 42.67 2.49 -18.54
CA PHE A 144 41.75 2.13 -17.45
C PHE A 144 40.28 2.07 -17.90
N SER A 145 40.00 2.11 -19.20
CA SER A 145 38.63 2.24 -19.70
C SER A 145 37.82 0.93 -19.85
N TYR A 146 38.39 -0.22 -19.46
CA TYR A 146 37.75 -1.53 -19.47
C TYR A 146 36.75 -1.73 -18.33
#